data_AF-A0A1Y2CNT1-F1
#
_entry.id   AF-A0A1Y2CNT1-F1
#
_cell.length_a   1.000
_cell.length_b   1.000
_cell.length_c   1.000
_cell.angle_alpha   90.00
_cell.angle_beta   90.00
_cell.angle_gamma   90.00
#
_symmetry.space_group_name_H-M   'P 1'
#
loop_
_entity.id
_entity.type
_entity.pdbx_description
1 polymer ?
#
loop_
_entity_poly.entity_id
_entity_poly.type
_entity_poly.pdbx_seq_one_letter_code
_entity_poly.pdbx_strand_id
1 'polypeptide(L)'
;MYLTRTTGQRLLLFVVCIVLLLQLRLVLLREGTRSASTVPSVQVDTPMQVTQQTPAPPPLSPLSPSNFTTSLLFVRTQTTKASDEQRWFATKKRNFTNSILLASANAAAAKSNLASNLFCSLKRNAPLALTSAVVWATDEAAAVTLAALSRDTFNSAFSVYFDATADLPNSHANYVNDPDSFFRLMHARNILFTHFLDTLELNFIFTDLDVVFLRDPFLDLNVPYGVPQSLVESRKLDLSPNSATETDGVELESVWKDLPDVVCFIL
;
A
#
# COMPACT_ATOMS: atom_id res chain seq x y z
N MET A 1 31.72 27.28 15.53
CA MET A 1 30.79 27.93 14.59
C MET A 1 29.61 26.98 14.39
N TYR A 2 28.54 27.15 15.17
CA TYR A 2 27.37 26.27 15.15
C TYR A 2 26.38 26.76 14.08
N LEU A 3 26.30 26.07 12.94
CA LEU A 3 25.17 26.23 12.04
C LEU A 3 23.94 25.60 12.69
N THR A 4 22.88 26.39 12.78
CA THR A 4 21.61 26.04 13.43
C THR A 4 20.91 24.90 12.69
N ARG A 5 20.53 23.89 13.46
CA ARG A 5 20.03 22.56 13.06
C ARG A 5 18.69 22.56 12.30
N THR A 6 18.02 23.70 12.22
CA THR A 6 16.68 23.87 11.62
C THR A 6 16.73 24.13 10.10
N THR A 7 17.84 24.64 9.58
CA THR A 7 17.98 24.96 8.16
C THR A 7 18.21 23.71 7.31
N GLY A 8 18.92 22.71 7.86
CA GLY A 8 19.21 21.45 7.17
C GLY A 8 17.98 20.56 6.94
N GLN A 9 17.04 20.51 7.90
CA GLN A 9 15.80 19.73 7.75
C GLN A 9 14.85 20.32 6.72
N ARG A 10 14.75 21.65 6.63
CA ARG A 10 13.95 22.32 5.60
C ARG A 10 14.55 22.10 4.22
N LEU A 11 15.89 22.11 4.11
CA LEU A 11 16.57 21.83 2.86
C LEU A 11 16.38 20.38 2.40
N LEU A 12 16.43 19.39 3.30
CA LEU A 12 16.22 17.99 2.96
C LEU A 12 14.79 17.72 2.47
N LEU A 13 13.78 18.25 3.17
CA LEU A 13 12.38 18.13 2.74
C LEU A 13 12.15 18.80 1.38
N PHE A 14 12.79 19.95 1.16
CA PHE A 14 12.70 20.68 -0.10
C PHE A 14 13.36 19.92 -1.27
N VAL A 15 14.51 19.28 -1.03
CA VAL A 15 15.20 18.45 -2.03
C VAL A 15 14.37 17.20 -2.36
N VAL A 16 13.79 16.53 -1.37
CA VAL A 16 12.91 15.36 -1.60
C VAL A 16 11.66 15.75 -2.42
N CYS A 17 11.01 16.87 -2.08
CA CYS A 17 9.89 17.39 -2.87
C CYS A 17 10.30 17.73 -4.31
N ILE A 18 11.47 18.34 -4.53
CA ILE A 18 11.96 18.66 -5.88
C ILE A 18 12.23 17.40 -6.69
N VAL A 19 12.84 16.38 -6.09
CA VAL A 19 13.10 15.10 -6.77
C VAL A 19 11.79 14.42 -7.14
N LEU A 20 10.80 14.37 -6.24
CA LEU A 20 9.49 13.79 -6.54
C LEU A 20 8.75 14.57 -7.65
N LEU A 21 8.80 15.90 -7.64
CA LEU A 21 8.21 16.73 -8.70
C LEU A 21 8.92 16.56 -10.04
N LEU A 22 10.24 16.38 -10.05
CA LEU A 22 11.02 16.12 -11.27
C LEU A 22 10.71 14.73 -11.84
N GLN A 23 10.59 13.71 -11.00
CA GLN A 23 10.19 12.36 -11.44
C GLN A 23 8.76 12.38 -12.03
N LEU A 24 7.82 13.08 -11.38
CA LEU A 24 6.46 13.25 -11.89
C LEU A 24 6.44 13.97 -13.25
N ARG A 25 7.26 15.02 -13.41
CA ARG A 25 7.36 15.76 -14.68
C ARG A 25 7.96 14.92 -15.80
N LEU A 26 8.93 14.04 -15.50
CA LEU A 26 9.53 13.13 -16.46
C LEU A 26 8.54 12.03 -16.92
N VAL A 27 7.70 11.52 -16.02
CA VAL A 27 6.62 10.58 -16.36
C VAL A 27 5.61 11.24 -17.29
N LEU A 28 5.15 12.45 -16.97
CA LEU A 28 4.18 13.19 -17.79
C LEU A 28 4.73 13.58 -19.18
N LEU A 29 6.02 13.94 -19.28
CA LEU A 29 6.65 14.24 -20.56
C LEU A 29 6.84 12.99 -21.44
N ARG A 30 7.02 11.82 -20.82
CA ARG A 30 7.18 10.55 -21.54
C ARG A 30 5.87 10.10 -22.17
N GLU A 31 4.73 10.36 -21.53
CA GLU A 31 3.41 9.98 -22.05
C GLU A 31 2.87 10.96 -23.10
N GLY A 32 3.25 12.24 -23.05
CA GLY A 32 2.82 13.26 -24.01
C GLY A 32 3.33 13.10 -25.45
N THR A 33 4.29 12.19 -25.72
CA THR A 33 4.91 12.03 -27.04
C THR A 33 4.37 10.86 -27.86
N ARG A 34 3.38 10.11 -27.38
CA ARG A 34 2.93 8.87 -28.05
C ARG A 34 1.67 8.94 -28.92
N SER A 35 1.06 10.11 -29.13
CA SER A 35 -0.15 10.22 -29.95
C SER A 35 0.03 11.14 -31.16
N ALA A 36 0.71 10.62 -32.19
CA ALA A 36 0.55 11.08 -33.56
C ALA A 36 0.77 9.89 -34.51
N SER A 37 -0.19 8.97 -34.57
CA SER A 37 -0.30 8.00 -35.65
C SER A 37 -1.61 8.24 -36.38
N THR A 38 -1.49 8.81 -37.56
CA THR A 38 -2.57 9.12 -38.48
C THR A 38 -3.07 7.84 -39.13
N VAL A 39 -4.32 7.45 -38.86
CA VAL A 39 -5.00 6.35 -39.56
C VAL A 39 -5.97 6.96 -40.58
N PRO A 40 -5.99 6.49 -41.85
CA PRO A 40 -6.85 7.04 -42.89
C PRO A 40 -8.30 6.58 -42.72
N SER A 41 -9.22 7.47 -43.08
CA SER A 41 -10.67 7.28 -43.06
C SER A 41 -11.12 6.25 -44.09
N VAL A 42 -11.80 5.19 -43.63
CA VAL A 42 -12.58 4.28 -44.48
C VAL A 42 -14.05 4.47 -44.12
N GLN A 43 -14.84 4.98 -45.07
CA GLN A 43 -16.30 4.92 -45.04
C GLN A 43 -16.74 3.51 -45.42
N VAL A 44 -17.48 2.81 -44.55
CA VAL A 44 -18.40 1.74 -44.94
C VAL A 44 -19.60 1.69 -43.98
N ASP A 45 -20.76 1.97 -44.58
CA ASP A 45 -22.14 1.54 -44.36
C ASP A 45 -22.65 1.02 -43.00
N THR A 46 -23.75 1.65 -42.60
CA THR A 46 -24.67 1.35 -41.50
C THR A 46 -25.34 -0.01 -41.62
N PRO A 47 -25.31 -0.86 -40.57
CA PRO A 47 -26.34 -1.86 -40.35
C PRO A 47 -27.15 -1.61 -39.08
N MET A 48 -28.35 -2.16 -39.10
CA MET A 48 -29.50 -1.97 -38.20
C MET A 48 -29.16 -2.00 -36.70
N GLN A 49 -29.72 -1.03 -35.97
CA GLN A 49 -29.82 -1.07 -34.51
C GLN A 49 -30.75 -2.21 -34.08
N VAL A 50 -30.16 -3.25 -33.49
CA VAL A 50 -30.88 -4.20 -32.63
C VAL A 50 -30.73 -3.70 -31.20
N THR A 51 -31.80 -3.15 -30.65
CA THR A 51 -31.87 -2.72 -29.25
C THR A 51 -31.99 -3.96 -28.36
N GLN A 52 -30.87 -4.64 -28.09
CA GLN A 52 -30.80 -5.56 -26.96
C GLN A 52 -30.66 -4.72 -25.68
N GLN A 53 -31.79 -4.50 -25.00
CA GLN A 53 -31.78 -4.07 -23.60
C GLN A 53 -31.12 -5.18 -22.77
N THR A 54 -29.83 -5.03 -22.50
CA THR A 54 -29.18 -5.75 -21.41
C THR A 54 -29.80 -5.24 -20.10
N PRO A 55 -30.36 -6.12 -19.25
CA PRO A 55 -30.85 -5.71 -17.95
C PRO A 55 -29.71 -5.03 -17.19
N ALA A 56 -29.96 -3.84 -16.65
CA ALA A 56 -29.03 -3.24 -15.70
C ALA A 56 -28.73 -4.26 -14.61
N PRO A 57 -27.46 -4.46 -14.21
CA PRO A 57 -27.14 -5.30 -13.07
C PRO A 57 -27.97 -4.81 -11.88
N PRO A 58 -28.53 -5.72 -11.07
CA PRO A 58 -29.33 -5.33 -9.93
C PRO A 58 -28.52 -4.33 -9.08
N PRO A 59 -29.13 -3.22 -8.64
CA PRO A 59 -28.45 -2.31 -7.73
C PRO A 59 -27.94 -3.13 -6.55
N LEU A 60 -26.64 -3.06 -6.30
CA LEU A 60 -26.04 -3.66 -5.11
C LEU A 60 -26.87 -3.17 -3.93
N SER A 61 -27.47 -4.11 -3.20
CA SER A 61 -28.19 -3.78 -1.98
C SER A 61 -27.23 -3.00 -1.08
N PRO A 62 -27.66 -1.91 -0.43
CA PRO A 62 -26.79 -1.18 0.49
C PRO A 62 -26.30 -2.20 1.53
N LEU A 63 -25.00 -2.50 1.46
CA LEU A 63 -24.35 -3.43 2.36
C LEU A 63 -24.53 -2.86 3.77
N SER A 64 -25.28 -3.60 4.59
CA SER A 64 -25.57 -3.16 5.96
C SER A 64 -24.24 -2.99 6.71
N PRO A 65 -23.91 -1.78 7.20
CA PRO A 65 -22.57 -1.45 7.71
C PRO A 65 -22.16 -2.23 8.97
N SER A 66 -23.06 -2.99 9.58
CA SER A 66 -22.82 -3.75 10.81
C SER A 66 -22.10 -5.10 10.63
N ASN A 67 -21.91 -5.59 9.40
CA ASN A 67 -21.47 -6.97 9.17
C ASN A 67 -20.01 -7.13 8.70
N PHE A 68 -19.25 -6.04 8.54
CA PHE A 68 -17.92 -6.10 7.89
C PHE A 68 -16.71 -5.93 8.80
N THR A 69 -16.90 -5.79 10.12
CA THR A 69 -15.78 -5.68 11.07
C THR A 69 -15.24 -7.07 11.40
N THR A 70 -14.36 -7.58 10.54
CA THR A 70 -13.61 -8.81 10.80
C THR A 70 -12.18 -8.45 11.24
N SER A 71 -11.40 -9.43 11.70
CA SER A 71 -9.96 -9.22 11.87
C SER A 71 -9.29 -8.79 10.57
N LEU A 72 -9.89 -9.07 9.40
CA LEU A 72 -9.31 -8.84 8.10
C LEU A 72 -9.61 -7.45 7.51
N LEU A 73 -10.88 -7.04 7.51
CA LEU A 73 -11.35 -5.78 6.93
C LEU A 73 -11.96 -4.90 8.03
N PHE A 74 -11.56 -3.63 8.06
CA PHE A 74 -12.19 -2.60 8.87
C PHE A 74 -12.81 -1.54 7.98
N VAL A 75 -14.07 -1.21 8.25
CA VAL A 75 -14.79 -0.15 7.55
C VAL A 75 -15.08 0.98 8.55
N ARG A 76 -14.44 2.13 8.34
CA ARG A 76 -14.74 3.35 9.06
C ARG A 76 -15.99 4.01 8.45
N THR A 77 -16.92 4.38 9.31
CA THR A 77 -18.16 5.07 8.99
C THR A 77 -18.32 6.27 9.91
N GLN A 78 -19.35 7.10 9.70
CA GLN A 78 -19.60 8.27 10.54
C GLN A 78 -19.90 7.93 12.01
N THR A 79 -20.32 6.69 12.29
CA THR A 79 -20.63 6.22 13.65
C THR A 79 -19.48 5.45 14.29
N THR A 80 -18.38 5.19 13.56
CA THR A 80 -17.21 4.48 14.06
C THR A 80 -16.50 5.31 15.12
N LYS A 81 -16.33 4.74 16.32
CA LYS A 81 -15.59 5.38 17.40
C LYS A 81 -14.09 5.14 17.22
N ALA A 82 -13.28 6.14 17.56
CA ALA A 82 -11.82 6.02 17.57
C ALA A 82 -11.33 4.84 18.42
N SER A 83 -12.00 4.53 19.55
CA SER A 83 -11.65 3.38 20.40
C SER A 83 -11.79 2.03 19.72
N ASP A 84 -12.74 1.88 18.79
CA ASP A 84 -12.97 0.62 18.09
C ASP A 84 -11.92 0.43 16.98
N GLU A 85 -11.56 1.52 16.31
CA GLU A 85 -10.47 1.58 15.34
C GLU A 85 -9.10 1.31 16.00
N GLN A 86 -8.81 1.96 17.13
CA GLN A 86 -7.61 1.70 17.92
C GLN A 86 -7.52 0.23 18.34
N ARG A 87 -8.62 -0.37 18.81
CA ARG A 87 -8.66 -1.79 19.18
C ARG A 87 -8.38 -2.69 17.99
N TRP A 88 -8.91 -2.35 16.81
CA TRP A 88 -8.64 -3.12 15.59
C TRP A 88 -7.16 -3.04 15.20
N PHE A 89 -6.58 -1.83 15.16
CA PHE A 89 -5.16 -1.64 14.84
C PHE A 89 -4.22 -2.26 15.86
N ALA A 90 -4.60 -2.34 17.15
CA ALA A 90 -3.82 -3.02 18.19
C ALA A 90 -3.48 -4.47 17.83
N THR A 91 -4.34 -5.15 17.05
CA THR A 91 -4.10 -6.52 16.58
C THR A 91 -3.13 -6.62 15.40
N LYS A 92 -2.72 -5.48 14.81
CA LYS A 92 -1.88 -5.39 13.60
C LYS A 92 -0.48 -4.87 13.88
N LYS A 93 -0.25 -4.28 15.05
CA LYS A 93 1.01 -3.63 15.35
C LYS A 93 2.14 -4.64 15.50
N ARG A 94 3.35 -4.25 15.09
CA ARG A 94 4.56 -4.93 15.54
C ARG A 94 4.75 -4.70 17.04
N ASN A 95 4.85 -5.78 17.81
CA ASN A 95 4.99 -5.77 19.27
C ASN A 95 6.08 -4.82 19.78
N PHE A 96 7.19 -4.65 19.04
CA PHE A 96 8.35 -3.88 19.50
C PHE A 96 8.32 -2.40 19.11
N THR A 97 7.53 -2.00 18.11
CA THR A 97 7.60 -0.64 17.53
C THR A 97 6.27 0.11 17.54
N ASN A 98 5.17 -0.52 18.01
CA ASN A 98 3.82 0.04 17.92
C ASN A 98 3.49 0.53 16.49
N SER A 99 4.13 -0.07 15.47
CA SER A 99 4.12 0.40 14.09
C SER A 99 3.43 -0.59 13.16
N ILE A 100 2.79 -0.06 12.12
CA ILE A 100 2.24 -0.82 10.99
C ILE A 100 2.97 -0.48 9.69
N LEU A 101 2.86 -1.36 8.69
CA LEU A 101 3.21 -1.03 7.32
C LEU A 101 1.93 -0.63 6.60
N LEU A 102 1.86 0.58 6.08
CA LEU A 102 0.70 1.14 5.42
C LEU A 102 0.96 1.29 3.93
N ALA A 103 0.07 0.76 3.11
CA ALA A 103 0.01 1.04 1.68
C ALA A 103 -1.37 1.56 1.31
N SER A 104 -1.53 2.16 0.13
CA SER A 104 -2.84 2.59 -0.37
C SER A 104 -3.15 2.01 -1.74
N ALA A 105 -4.42 1.62 -1.96
CA ALA A 105 -4.89 1.07 -3.23
C ALA A 105 -6.27 1.59 -3.61
N ASN A 106 -6.42 1.92 -4.88
CA ASN A 106 -7.74 1.99 -5.52
C ASN A 106 -8.08 0.67 -6.23
N ALA A 107 -9.27 0.58 -6.82
CA ALA A 107 -9.75 -0.62 -7.52
C ALA A 107 -8.81 -1.10 -8.62
N ALA A 108 -8.16 -0.20 -9.37
CA ALA A 108 -7.25 -0.57 -10.45
C ALA A 108 -5.95 -1.16 -9.90
N ALA A 109 -5.35 -0.50 -8.90
CA ALA A 109 -4.15 -1.00 -8.24
C ALA A 109 -4.41 -2.34 -7.51
N ALA A 110 -5.56 -2.49 -6.85
CA ALA A 110 -5.96 -3.72 -6.17
C ALA A 110 -6.14 -4.92 -7.11
N LYS A 111 -6.58 -4.69 -8.36
CA LYS A 111 -6.72 -5.71 -9.41
C LYS A 111 -5.44 -5.99 -10.18
N SER A 112 -4.42 -5.15 -10.01
CA SER A 112 -3.13 -5.30 -10.67
C SER A 112 -2.22 -6.26 -9.90
N ASN A 113 -1.09 -6.63 -10.51
CA ASN A 113 -0.06 -7.43 -9.84
C ASN A 113 0.73 -6.66 -8.77
N LEU A 114 0.55 -5.33 -8.64
CA LEU A 114 1.32 -4.51 -7.69
C LEU A 114 1.15 -5.00 -6.25
N ALA A 115 -0.11 -5.16 -5.81
CA ALA A 115 -0.42 -5.66 -4.47
C ALA A 115 0.16 -7.07 -4.24
N SER A 116 -0.03 -7.98 -5.20
CA SER A 116 0.53 -9.33 -5.13
C SER A 116 2.05 -9.32 -5.02
N ASN A 117 2.75 -8.50 -5.80
CA ASN A 117 4.21 -8.39 -5.79
C ASN A 117 4.73 -7.88 -4.43
N LEU A 118 4.11 -6.82 -3.90
CA LEU A 118 4.45 -6.28 -2.58
C LEU A 118 4.27 -7.36 -1.50
N PHE A 119 3.11 -8.03 -1.44
CA PHE A 119 2.85 -9.03 -0.39
C PHE A 119 3.64 -10.32 -0.57
N CYS A 120 3.92 -10.74 -1.81
CA CYS A 120 4.82 -11.85 -2.09
C CYS A 120 6.23 -11.56 -1.60
N SER A 121 6.74 -10.34 -1.85
CA SER A 121 8.06 -9.93 -1.39
C SER A 121 8.16 -9.92 0.14
N LEU A 122 7.12 -9.43 0.82
CA LEU A 122 7.02 -9.49 2.29
C LEU A 122 6.87 -10.92 2.81
N LYS A 123 6.01 -11.75 2.21
CA LYS A 123 5.83 -13.15 2.59
C LYS A 123 7.15 -13.91 2.56
N ARG A 124 7.96 -13.64 1.53
CA ARG A 124 9.26 -14.28 1.34
C ARG A 124 10.33 -13.72 2.27
N ASN A 125 10.48 -12.40 2.33
CA ASN A 125 11.65 -11.75 2.93
C ASN A 125 11.39 -11.19 4.34
N ALA A 126 10.12 -11.03 4.73
CA ALA A 126 9.70 -10.38 5.97
C ALA A 126 8.30 -10.83 6.43
N PRO A 127 8.08 -12.14 6.71
CA PRO A 127 6.74 -12.67 6.98
C PRO A 127 6.04 -12.04 8.19
N LEU A 128 6.81 -11.59 9.19
CA LEU A 128 6.26 -10.86 10.33
C LEU A 128 5.87 -9.40 9.98
N ALA A 129 6.47 -8.81 8.94
CA ALA A 129 6.07 -7.49 8.45
C ALA A 129 4.73 -7.59 7.70
N LEU A 130 4.50 -8.70 6.99
CA LEU A 130 3.23 -8.99 6.33
C LEU A 130 2.06 -8.97 7.31
N THR A 131 2.20 -9.59 8.49
CA THR A 131 1.16 -9.58 9.54
C THR A 131 0.84 -8.20 10.10
N SER A 132 1.73 -7.23 9.88
CA SER A 132 1.56 -5.82 10.26
C SER A 132 1.25 -4.92 9.08
N ALA A 133 1.05 -5.48 7.89
CA ALA A 133 0.67 -4.75 6.70
C ALA A 133 -0.84 -4.45 6.72
N VAL A 134 -1.17 -3.18 6.53
CA VAL A 134 -2.53 -2.68 6.34
C VAL A 134 -2.59 -1.94 5.01
N VAL A 135 -3.57 -2.28 4.18
CA VAL A 135 -3.84 -1.54 2.94
C VAL A 135 -5.02 -0.63 3.15
N TRP A 136 -4.80 0.67 3.02
CA TRP A 136 -5.86 1.63 2.89
C TRP A 136 -6.50 1.52 1.50
N ALA A 137 -7.68 0.93 1.44
CA ALA A 137 -8.53 0.94 0.27
C ALA A 137 -9.15 2.34 0.10
N THR A 138 -8.95 2.97 -1.04
CA THR A 138 -9.48 4.32 -1.33
C THR A 138 -10.91 4.30 -1.86
N ASP A 139 -11.41 3.12 -2.21
CA ASP A 139 -12.77 2.88 -2.69
C ASP A 139 -13.25 1.47 -2.29
N GLU A 140 -14.57 1.25 -2.31
CA GLU A 140 -15.19 0.00 -1.87
C GLU A 140 -14.76 -1.21 -2.71
N ALA A 141 -14.58 -1.02 -4.03
CA ALA A 141 -14.16 -2.10 -4.92
C ALA A 141 -12.73 -2.56 -4.61
N ALA A 142 -11.83 -1.64 -4.24
CA ALA A 142 -10.51 -1.96 -3.72
C ALA A 142 -10.61 -2.75 -2.40
N ALA A 143 -11.47 -2.32 -1.48
CA ALA A 143 -11.63 -2.97 -0.18
C ALA A 143 -12.04 -4.44 -0.33
N VAL A 144 -13.05 -4.70 -1.17
CA VAL A 144 -13.52 -6.07 -1.46
C VAL A 144 -12.43 -6.90 -2.14
N THR A 145 -11.77 -6.34 -3.16
CA THR A 145 -10.73 -7.05 -3.92
C THR A 145 -9.54 -7.44 -3.04
N LEU A 146 -9.06 -6.51 -2.21
CA LEU A 146 -7.93 -6.74 -1.31
C LEU A 146 -8.29 -7.70 -0.17
N ALA A 147 -9.51 -7.64 0.36
CA ALA A 147 -9.97 -8.59 1.37
C ALA A 147 -10.01 -10.03 0.81
N ALA A 148 -10.49 -10.20 -0.43
CA ALA A 148 -10.45 -11.49 -1.12
C ALA A 148 -8.99 -11.95 -1.35
N LEU A 149 -8.11 -11.08 -1.85
CA LEU A 149 -6.69 -11.39 -2.04
C LEU A 149 -6.03 -11.85 -0.73
N SER A 150 -6.24 -11.12 0.36
CA SER A 150 -5.68 -11.48 1.65
C SER A 150 -6.20 -12.83 2.12
N ARG A 151 -7.51 -13.05 2.10
CA ARG A 151 -8.15 -14.30 2.56
C ARG A 151 -7.71 -15.50 1.71
N ASP A 152 -7.85 -15.38 0.39
CA ASP A 152 -7.83 -16.52 -0.53
C ASP A 152 -6.39 -16.86 -0.97
N THR A 153 -5.49 -15.87 -1.04
CA THR A 153 -4.09 -16.07 -1.49
C THR A 153 -3.08 -16.02 -0.34
N PHE A 154 -3.34 -15.18 0.66
CA PHE A 154 -2.41 -14.94 1.77
C PHE A 154 -2.91 -15.45 3.12
N ASN A 155 -3.98 -16.26 3.16
CA ASN A 155 -4.55 -16.82 4.40
C ASN A 155 -4.78 -15.75 5.50
N SER A 156 -5.32 -14.60 5.10
CA SER A 156 -5.57 -13.43 5.96
C SER A 156 -4.31 -12.81 6.59
N ALA A 157 -3.14 -12.96 5.96
CA ALA A 157 -1.87 -12.49 6.52
C ALA A 157 -1.70 -10.96 6.52
N PHE A 158 -2.45 -10.20 5.72
CA PHE A 158 -2.47 -8.73 5.80
C PHE A 158 -3.90 -8.22 5.97
N SER A 159 -4.08 -6.98 6.41
CA SER A 159 -5.41 -6.42 6.69
C SER A 159 -5.76 -5.25 5.78
N VAL A 160 -7.05 -4.96 5.67
CA VAL A 160 -7.59 -3.91 4.79
C VAL A 160 -8.35 -2.90 5.64
N TYR A 161 -8.10 -1.63 5.38
CA TYR A 161 -8.77 -0.51 6.02
C TYR A 161 -9.49 0.31 4.95
N PHE A 162 -10.78 0.54 5.11
CA PHE A 162 -11.58 1.35 4.19
C PHE A 162 -12.28 2.46 4.97
N ASP A 163 -12.04 3.71 4.57
CA ASP A 163 -12.75 4.85 5.15
C ASP A 163 -13.90 5.28 4.24
N ALA A 164 -15.10 4.81 4.57
CA ALA A 164 -16.32 5.16 3.84
C ALA A 164 -16.78 6.61 4.09
N THR A 165 -16.09 7.36 4.96
CA THR A 165 -16.37 8.78 5.21
C THR A 165 -15.49 9.71 4.37
N ALA A 166 -14.44 9.18 3.74
CA ALA A 166 -13.57 9.98 2.89
C ALA A 166 -14.29 10.40 1.60
N ASP A 167 -14.26 11.69 1.27
CA ASP A 167 -14.75 12.22 -0.01
C ASP A 167 -13.74 11.93 -1.13
N LEU A 168 -13.73 10.67 -1.57
CA LEU A 168 -12.86 10.20 -2.65
C LEU A 168 -13.65 9.80 -3.90
N PRO A 169 -13.13 10.10 -5.10
CA PRO A 169 -13.72 9.62 -6.34
C PRO A 169 -13.84 8.09 -6.38
N ASN A 170 -15.05 7.61 -6.68
CA ASN A 170 -15.39 6.18 -6.75
C ASN A 170 -14.69 5.39 -7.87
N SER A 171 -13.85 6.02 -8.71
CA SER A 171 -13.19 5.31 -9.81
C SER A 171 -11.82 5.87 -10.16
N HIS A 172 -10.89 4.96 -10.51
CA HIS A 172 -9.52 5.33 -10.84
C HIS A 172 -9.40 6.13 -12.15
N ALA A 173 -10.34 5.95 -13.08
CA ALA A 173 -10.38 6.62 -14.38
C ALA A 173 -10.40 8.16 -14.26
N ASN A 174 -10.79 8.68 -13.10
CA ASN A 174 -10.81 10.11 -12.83
C ASN A 174 -9.42 10.65 -12.44
N TYR A 175 -8.51 9.89 -11.79
CA TYR A 175 -7.27 10.49 -11.26
C TYR A 175 -6.21 10.81 -12.33
N VAL A 176 -6.23 10.12 -13.47
CA VAL A 176 -5.24 10.35 -14.55
C VAL A 176 -5.65 11.52 -15.45
N ASN A 177 -6.96 11.73 -15.62
CA ASN A 177 -7.51 12.73 -16.55
C ASN A 177 -8.10 13.96 -15.85
N ASP A 178 -8.30 13.91 -14.53
CA ASP A 178 -8.78 15.00 -13.71
C ASP A 178 -7.79 15.29 -12.57
N PRO A 179 -6.98 16.37 -12.68
CA PRO A 179 -6.05 16.80 -11.64
C PRO A 179 -6.73 17.01 -10.27
N ASP A 180 -7.99 17.42 -10.23
CA ASP A 180 -8.70 17.66 -8.97
C ASP A 180 -8.91 16.35 -8.20
N SER A 181 -9.19 15.25 -8.91
CA SER A 181 -9.25 13.92 -8.32
C SER A 181 -7.91 13.53 -7.67
N PHE A 182 -6.78 13.77 -8.33
CA PHE A 182 -5.46 13.52 -7.75
C PHE A 182 -5.23 14.35 -6.48
N PHE A 183 -5.53 15.65 -6.51
CA PHE A 183 -5.37 16.51 -5.33
C PHE A 183 -6.29 16.12 -4.18
N ARG A 184 -7.53 15.68 -4.46
CA ARG A 184 -8.45 15.15 -3.45
C ARG A 184 -7.88 13.91 -2.76
N LEU A 185 -7.30 12.97 -3.52
CA LEU A 185 -6.64 11.80 -2.95
C LEU A 185 -5.47 12.20 -2.04
N MET A 186 -4.62 13.10 -2.52
CA MET A 186 -3.47 13.60 -1.75
C MET A 186 -3.90 14.34 -0.48
N HIS A 187 -4.99 15.10 -0.55
CA HIS A 187 -5.58 15.76 0.61
C HIS A 187 -6.16 14.77 1.61
N ALA A 188 -6.96 13.80 1.15
CA ALA A 188 -7.52 12.75 1.99
C ALA A 188 -6.42 11.91 2.67
N ARG A 189 -5.33 11.63 1.95
CA ARG A 189 -4.16 10.92 2.51
C ARG A 189 -3.55 11.69 3.68
N ASN A 190 -3.40 13.00 3.55
CA ASN A 190 -2.89 13.82 4.64
C ASN A 190 -3.83 13.81 5.84
N ILE A 191 -5.15 13.91 5.62
CA ILE A 191 -6.16 13.80 6.69
C ILE A 191 -6.05 12.45 7.39
N LEU A 192 -5.93 11.35 6.62
CA LEU A 192 -5.80 10.01 7.18
C LEU A 192 -4.52 9.87 8.00
N PHE A 193 -3.39 10.38 7.51
CA PHE A 193 -2.12 10.32 8.22
C PHE A 193 -2.18 11.10 9.54
N THR A 194 -2.77 12.29 9.54
CA THR A 194 -3.03 13.06 10.76
C THR A 194 -3.93 12.29 11.72
N HIS A 195 -5.00 11.65 11.22
CA HIS A 195 -5.87 10.80 12.04
C HIS A 195 -5.10 9.64 12.68
N PHE A 196 -4.24 8.96 11.91
CA PHE A 196 -3.44 7.84 12.41
C PHE A 196 -2.44 8.28 13.48
N LEU A 197 -1.76 9.40 13.27
CA LEU A 197 -0.78 9.93 14.23
C LEU A 197 -1.45 10.50 15.48
N ASP A 198 -2.41 11.40 15.31
CA ASP A 198 -2.91 12.24 16.40
C ASP A 198 -4.09 11.62 17.14
N THR A 199 -4.92 10.83 16.44
CA THR A 199 -6.13 10.24 17.03
C THR A 199 -5.93 8.77 17.40
N LEU A 200 -5.24 8.00 16.56
CA LEU A 200 -5.01 6.58 16.80
C LEU A 200 -3.68 6.27 17.50
N GLU A 201 -2.80 7.28 17.65
CA GLU A 201 -1.46 7.14 18.23
C GLU A 201 -0.68 5.98 17.58
N LEU A 202 -0.77 5.89 16.25
CA LEU A 202 -0.11 4.88 15.44
C LEU A 202 1.16 5.43 14.82
N ASN A 203 2.25 4.66 14.95
CA ASN A 203 3.40 4.83 14.07
C ASN A 203 3.17 4.01 12.80
N PHE A 204 3.63 4.48 11.66
CA PHE A 204 3.54 3.69 10.43
C PHE A 204 4.67 3.99 9.45
N ILE A 205 5.05 2.98 8.68
CA ILE A 205 5.81 3.16 7.43
C ILE A 205 4.78 3.26 6.33
N PHE A 206 4.78 4.36 5.59
CA PHE A 206 3.99 4.43 4.36
C PHE A 206 4.83 3.95 3.17
N THR A 207 4.23 3.15 2.30
CA THR A 207 4.82 2.68 1.05
C THR A 207 3.80 2.70 -0.07
N ASP A 208 4.26 2.94 -1.29
CA ASP A 208 3.45 2.70 -2.49
C ASP A 208 3.30 1.18 -2.72
N LEU A 209 2.26 0.80 -3.48
CA LEU A 209 1.96 -0.60 -3.76
C LEU A 209 2.92 -1.26 -4.77
N ASP A 210 3.67 -0.46 -5.51
CA ASP A 210 4.65 -0.91 -6.50
C ASP A 210 6.06 -1.15 -5.92
N VAL A 211 6.17 -1.16 -4.59
CA VAL A 211 7.41 -1.45 -3.87
C VAL A 211 7.59 -2.96 -3.66
N VAL A 212 8.83 -3.42 -3.84
CA VAL A 212 9.26 -4.79 -3.54
C VAL A 212 10.25 -4.76 -2.39
N PHE A 213 9.95 -5.48 -1.30
CA PHE A 213 10.82 -5.58 -0.14
C PHE A 213 11.79 -6.75 -0.28
N LEU A 214 13.08 -6.45 -0.29
CA LEU A 214 14.15 -7.47 -0.27
C LEU A 214 14.57 -7.85 1.16
N ARG A 215 14.14 -7.09 2.17
CA ARG A 215 14.43 -7.28 3.60
C ARG A 215 13.26 -6.77 4.44
N ASP A 216 13.25 -7.10 5.72
CA ASP A 216 12.23 -6.61 6.67
C ASP A 216 12.37 -5.10 6.90
N PRO A 217 11.36 -4.29 6.50
CA PRO A 217 11.43 -2.83 6.58
C PRO A 217 11.38 -2.30 8.02
N PHE A 218 11.04 -3.14 9.00
CA PHE A 218 11.04 -2.74 10.41
C PHE A 218 12.43 -2.83 11.05
N LEU A 219 13.40 -3.50 10.43
CA LEU A 219 14.76 -3.61 10.98
C LEU A 219 15.47 -2.26 11.03
N ASP A 220 15.21 -1.39 10.06
CA ASP A 220 15.83 -0.07 9.97
C ASP A 220 15.11 0.97 10.84
N LEU A 221 13.89 0.67 11.30
CA LEU A 221 13.14 1.51 12.23
C LEU A 221 13.47 1.30 13.71
N ASN A 222 14.21 0.23 14.05
CA ASN A 222 14.63 -0.05 15.43
C ASN A 222 15.74 0.89 15.94
N VAL A 223 16.04 1.97 15.21
CA VAL A 223 16.88 3.05 15.71
C VAL A 223 15.94 4.21 16.07
N PRO A 224 15.62 4.41 17.37
CA PRO A 224 14.90 5.59 17.77
C PRO A 224 15.66 6.82 17.27
N TYR A 225 14.97 7.73 16.59
CA TYR A 225 15.59 8.92 16.01
C TYR A 225 16.32 9.70 17.13
N GLY A 226 17.66 9.79 17.05
CA GLY A 226 18.49 10.44 18.07
C GLY A 226 19.12 9.51 19.12
N VAL A 227 18.93 8.18 19.05
CA VAL A 227 19.66 7.21 19.87
C VAL A 227 20.95 6.80 19.15
N PRO A 228 22.13 6.96 19.79
CA PRO A 228 23.40 6.54 19.23
C PRO A 228 23.40 5.07 18.81
N GLN A 229 23.94 4.79 17.64
CA GLN A 229 24.01 3.45 17.04
C GLN A 229 24.68 2.41 17.96
N SER A 230 25.61 2.86 18.83
CA SER A 230 26.27 2.05 19.85
C SER A 230 25.32 1.45 20.90
N LEU A 231 24.16 2.07 21.16
CA LEU A 231 23.14 1.54 22.08
C LEU A 231 22.18 0.54 21.41
N VAL A 232 22.17 0.51 20.08
CA VAL A 232 21.39 -0.45 19.29
C VAL A 232 22.22 -1.73 19.06
N GLU A 233 23.53 -1.58 18.84
CA GLU A 233 24.46 -2.71 18.67
C GLU A 233 24.61 -3.57 19.92
N SER A 234 24.59 -2.96 21.12
CA SER A 234 24.61 -3.71 22.38
C SER A 234 23.38 -4.60 22.59
N ARG A 235 22.23 -4.30 21.94
CA ARG A 235 21.03 -5.15 21.99
C ARG A 235 20.95 -6.19 20.88
N LYS A 236 21.65 -6.01 19.76
CA LYS A 236 21.79 -7.06 18.74
C LYS A 236 22.58 -8.26 19.28
N LEU A 237 23.47 -8.04 20.24
CA LEU A 237 24.23 -9.09 20.92
C LEU A 237 23.36 -10.01 21.80
N ASP A 238 22.22 -9.52 22.32
CA ASP A 238 21.31 -10.33 23.17
C ASP A 238 20.29 -11.15 22.37
N LEU A 239 20.16 -10.93 21.07
CA LEU A 239 19.25 -11.66 20.17
C LEU A 239 19.97 -12.62 19.22
N SER A 240 21.27 -12.86 19.42
CA SER A 240 21.99 -13.87 18.65
C SER A 240 21.50 -15.27 19.07
N PRO A 241 20.89 -16.05 18.17
CA PRO A 241 20.73 -17.48 18.41
C PRO A 241 22.13 -18.09 18.48
N ASN A 242 22.33 -19.01 19.42
CA ASN A 242 23.59 -19.75 19.57
C ASN A 242 24.03 -20.35 18.23
N SER A 243 25.29 -20.05 17.87
CA SER A 243 26.20 -20.82 17.00
C SER A 243 25.54 -21.75 15.98
N ALA A 244 25.30 -21.23 14.77
CA ALA A 244 25.30 -22.08 13.57
C ALA A 244 26.66 -21.93 12.89
N THR A 245 27.40 -23.02 12.88
CA THR A 245 28.67 -23.22 12.18
C THR A 245 28.57 -22.80 10.71
N GLU A 246 29.52 -21.96 10.33
CA GLU A 246 29.93 -21.63 8.98
C GLU A 246 30.05 -22.91 8.14
N THR A 247 29.18 -23.06 7.15
CA THR A 247 29.31 -24.05 6.09
C THR A 247 29.37 -23.33 4.76
N ASP A 248 30.38 -23.72 3.99
CA ASP A 248 30.82 -23.16 2.73
C ASP A 248 29.71 -22.96 1.69
N GLY A 249 29.97 -21.99 0.81
CA GLY A 249 29.07 -21.48 -0.22
C GLY A 249 28.29 -22.57 -0.96
N VAL A 250 26.99 -22.60 -0.71
CA VAL A 250 26.02 -23.30 -1.54
C VAL A 250 25.49 -22.34 -2.59
N GLU A 251 25.69 -22.74 -3.83
CA GLU A 251 25.23 -22.17 -5.08
C GLU A 251 23.76 -21.71 -5.01
N LEU A 252 23.52 -20.41 -5.20
CA LEU A 252 22.23 -19.72 -5.11
C LEU A 252 21.20 -20.13 -6.20
N GLU A 253 21.52 -21.13 -7.03
CA GLU A 253 20.66 -21.59 -8.13
C GLU A 253 19.74 -22.77 -7.81
N SER A 254 19.95 -23.52 -6.71
CA SER A 254 19.15 -24.72 -6.45
C SER A 254 17.91 -24.50 -5.55
N VAL A 255 17.72 -23.31 -4.98
CA VAL A 255 16.63 -23.00 -4.02
C VAL A 255 15.28 -22.68 -4.71
N TRP A 256 15.25 -22.68 -6.06
CA TRP A 256 14.11 -22.19 -6.85
C TRP A 256 13.13 -23.26 -7.34
N LYS A 257 13.39 -24.55 -7.11
CA LYS A 257 12.66 -25.64 -7.79
C LYS A 257 11.43 -26.20 -7.06
N ASP A 258 11.25 -25.91 -5.76
CA ASP A 258 10.20 -26.55 -4.96
C ASP A 258 9.28 -25.54 -4.25
N LEU A 259 8.56 -24.69 -5.00
CA LEU A 259 7.55 -23.79 -4.42
C LEU A 259 6.12 -24.11 -4.91
N PRO A 260 5.17 -24.40 -4.00
CA PRO A 260 3.77 -24.65 -4.33
C PRO A 260 2.96 -23.36 -4.65
N ASP A 261 2.06 -23.48 -5.62
CA ASP A 261 0.78 -22.81 -5.96
C ASP A 261 0.46 -21.34 -5.59
N VAL A 262 1.41 -20.52 -5.17
CA VAL A 262 1.30 -19.06 -5.36
C VAL A 262 2.52 -18.64 -6.15
N VAL A 263 2.36 -18.53 -7.47
CA VAL A 263 3.44 -18.06 -8.32
C VAL A 263 3.66 -16.57 -8.06
N CYS A 264 4.44 -16.30 -7.03
CA CYS A 264 5.01 -15.00 -6.73
C CYS A 264 6.03 -14.68 -7.80
N PHE A 265 5.56 -14.12 -8.92
CA PHE A 265 6.45 -13.54 -9.91
C PHE A 265 7.07 -12.27 -9.33
N ILE A 266 8.30 -12.38 -8.84
CA ILE A 266 9.16 -11.21 -8.82
C ILE A 266 9.58 -11.03 -10.28
N LEU A 267 8.87 -10.18 -11.01
CA LEU A 267 9.32 -9.67 -12.31
C LEU A 267 10.59 -8.83 -12.12
#